data_AF-A0A932G252-F1
#
_entry.id   AF-A0A932G252-F1
#
_cell.length_a   1.000
_cell.length_b   1.000
_cell.length_c   1.000
_cell.angle_alpha   90.00
_cell.angle_beta   90.00
_cell.angle_gamma   90.00
#
_symmetry.space_group_name_H-M   'P 1'
#
loop_
_entity.id
_entity.type
_entity.pdbx_description
1 polymer ?
#
loop_
_entity_poly.entity_id
_entity_poly.type
_entity_poly.pdbx_seq_one_letter_code
_entity_poly.pdbx_strand_id
1 'polypeptide(L)'
;MRRLAAFLVAGISLAGCSRDDEAADADSDVDADADADGDEERCRELLSPEGASAGLEWCDTEQYGEMYRVEARGCSAEVAGEHVCDREDECDCGEGEACVWRYDGGCQCIRTCATDSECGDGFACLCAADDPLGWGAGADYSQCVEASCRSDTDCPGGRCALGVDGCFGPEGFACRGAADACATNDDCADLRCGRDFGAWSCGGWSECE
;
A
#
# COMPACT_ATOMS: atom_id res chain seq x y z
N MET A 1 24.42 -36.31 -24.24
CA MET A 1 25.44 -37.03 -23.44
C MET A 1 25.86 -36.15 -22.28
N ARG A 2 25.82 -36.67 -21.04
CA ARG A 2 26.59 -36.23 -19.83
C ARG A 2 26.25 -34.83 -19.28
N ARG A 3 26.06 -34.57 -17.97
CA ARG A 3 26.27 -35.32 -16.72
C ARG A 3 25.40 -34.68 -15.62
N LEU A 4 24.69 -35.50 -14.85
CA LEU A 4 24.12 -35.18 -13.53
C LEU A 4 25.25 -35.17 -12.49
N ALA A 5 25.27 -34.17 -11.60
CA ALA A 5 26.10 -34.16 -10.40
C ALA A 5 25.18 -34.20 -9.18
N ALA A 6 25.18 -35.33 -8.48
CA ALA A 6 24.55 -35.53 -7.20
C ALA A 6 25.53 -35.15 -6.09
N PHE A 7 25.13 -34.27 -5.18
CA PHE A 7 25.85 -34.05 -3.93
C PHE A 7 25.08 -34.71 -2.78
N LEU A 8 25.73 -35.71 -2.21
CA LEU A 8 25.35 -36.45 -1.01
C LEU A 8 26.11 -35.79 0.15
N VAL A 9 25.41 -35.30 1.17
CA VAL A 9 26.03 -34.88 2.43
C VAL A 9 25.37 -35.66 3.56
N ALA A 10 26.18 -36.55 4.16
CA ALA A 10 25.95 -37.22 5.43
C ALA A 10 25.83 -36.15 6.56
N GLY A 11 24.90 -36.26 7.51
CA GLY A 11 24.83 -37.33 8.48
C GLY A 11 25.80 -37.04 9.63
N ILE A 12 25.38 -36.24 10.62
CA ILE A 12 26.12 -36.08 11.89
C ILE A 12 25.20 -36.37 13.07
N SER A 13 25.78 -37.19 13.95
CA SER A 13 25.21 -37.89 15.10
C SER A 13 24.71 -37.03 16.23
N LEU A 14 23.70 -37.61 16.89
CA LEU A 14 23.21 -37.34 18.24
C LEU A 14 24.28 -37.60 19.32
N ALA A 15 24.42 -36.64 20.23
CA ALA A 15 24.81 -36.82 21.62
C ALA A 15 24.03 -35.74 22.40
N GLY A 16 23.19 -36.02 23.40
CA GLY A 16 23.32 -37.05 24.43
C GLY A 16 23.77 -36.37 25.72
N CYS A 17 22.87 -35.63 26.37
CA CYS A 17 23.03 -35.17 27.76
C CYS A 17 21.69 -35.32 28.47
N SER A 18 21.57 -36.34 29.31
CA SER A 18 20.53 -36.37 30.34
C SER A 18 20.86 -35.32 31.38
N ARG A 19 19.85 -34.57 31.81
CA ARG A 19 19.91 -33.71 32.99
C ARG A 19 18.78 -34.12 33.92
N ASP A 20 19.17 -34.32 35.17
CA ASP A 20 18.37 -34.73 36.30
C ASP A 20 17.24 -33.73 36.58
N ASP A 21 16.01 -34.25 36.65
CA ASP A 21 14.83 -33.53 37.11
C ASP A 21 14.83 -33.46 38.65
N GLU A 22 15.42 -32.40 39.21
CA GLU A 22 15.15 -31.99 40.58
C GLU A 22 13.89 -31.11 40.59
N ALA A 23 12.82 -31.68 41.13
CA ALA A 23 11.57 -31.00 41.43
C ALA A 23 11.82 -29.85 42.43
N ALA A 24 11.73 -28.63 41.93
CA ALA A 24 11.56 -27.44 42.75
C ALA A 24 10.24 -26.79 42.32
N ASP A 25 9.20 -27.03 43.11
CA ASP A 25 7.94 -26.30 43.10
C ASP A 25 8.25 -24.81 43.37
N ALA A 26 8.32 -24.03 42.31
CA ALA A 26 8.31 -22.58 42.38
C ALA A 26 6.96 -22.12 41.82
N ASP A 27 6.03 -21.85 42.73
CA ASP A 27 4.88 -20.98 42.49
C ASP A 27 5.42 -19.62 42.04
N SER A 28 5.55 -19.46 40.74
CA SER A 28 5.78 -18.17 40.11
C SER A 28 4.55 -17.92 39.27
N ASP A 29 3.57 -17.26 39.90
CA ASP A 29 2.52 -16.50 39.23
C ASP A 29 3.21 -15.41 38.41
N VAL A 30 3.83 -15.81 37.30
CA VAL A 30 4.20 -14.93 36.22
C VAL A 30 2.96 -14.91 35.34
N ASP A 31 2.19 -13.84 35.48
CA ASP A 31 1.24 -13.41 34.45
C ASP A 31 2.06 -13.15 33.17
N ALA A 32 2.39 -14.24 32.48
CA ALA A 32 2.97 -14.26 31.16
C ALA A 32 1.82 -14.15 30.15
N ASP A 33 0.99 -13.12 30.31
CA ASP A 33 0.37 -12.44 29.17
C ASP A 33 1.47 -11.58 28.54
N ALA A 34 2.58 -12.24 28.16
CA ALA A 34 3.42 -11.73 27.12
C ALA A 34 2.56 -11.89 25.87
N ASP A 35 1.80 -10.83 25.58
CA ASP A 35 1.19 -10.61 24.28
C ASP A 35 2.33 -10.74 23.26
N ALA A 36 2.57 -11.97 22.83
CA ALA A 36 3.30 -12.32 21.63
C ALA A 36 2.41 -12.03 20.41
N ASP A 37 1.68 -10.91 20.47
CA ASP A 37 1.23 -10.18 19.31
C ASP A 37 2.51 -9.58 18.72
N GLY A 38 3.31 -10.46 18.13
CA GLY A 38 4.42 -10.07 17.27
C GLY A 38 3.91 -9.04 16.30
N ASP A 39 4.73 -8.04 16.02
CA ASP A 39 4.47 -6.78 15.33
C ASP A 39 3.67 -6.94 14.01
N GLU A 40 2.41 -7.37 14.11
CA GLU A 40 1.48 -7.53 13.02
C GLU A 40 1.18 -6.09 12.63
N GLU A 41 1.75 -5.67 11.50
CA GLU A 41 1.45 -4.39 10.87
C GLU A 41 -0.02 -4.07 11.10
N ARG A 42 -0.28 -3.00 11.85
CA ARG A 42 -1.65 -2.63 12.24
C ARG A 42 -2.33 -1.99 11.05
N CYS A 43 -2.66 -2.82 10.07
CA CYS A 43 -3.47 -2.47 8.93
C CYS A 43 -4.89 -2.20 9.41
N ARG A 44 -5.44 -1.05 9.03
CA ARG A 44 -6.84 -0.71 9.24
C ARG A 44 -7.52 -0.44 7.92
N GLU A 45 -8.76 -0.86 7.78
CA GLU A 45 -9.57 -0.51 6.64
C GLU A 45 -9.76 1.01 6.56
N LEU A 46 -9.62 1.54 5.34
CA LEU A 46 -9.98 2.92 5.04
C LEU A 46 -11.44 2.98 4.62
N LEU A 47 -12.14 3.97 5.19
CA LEU A 47 -13.53 4.23 4.89
C LEU A 47 -13.62 5.44 3.97
N SER A 48 -14.57 5.41 3.05
CA SER A 48 -15.05 6.60 2.33
C SER A 48 -15.58 7.64 3.31
N PRO A 49 -15.70 8.92 2.88
CA PRO A 49 -16.30 9.98 3.70
C PRO A 49 -17.74 9.70 4.18
N GLU A 50 -18.44 8.79 3.52
CA GLU A 50 -19.78 8.33 3.88
C GLU A 50 -19.77 7.18 4.92
N GLY A 51 -18.59 6.72 5.33
CA GLY A 51 -18.38 5.64 6.29
C GLY A 51 -18.46 4.22 5.72
N ALA A 52 -18.60 4.06 4.40
CA ALA A 52 -18.52 2.76 3.74
C ALA A 52 -17.06 2.38 3.43
N SER A 53 -16.76 1.08 3.33
CA SER A 53 -15.44 0.59 2.89
C SER A 53 -14.98 1.23 1.58
N ALA A 54 -13.74 1.72 1.53
CA ALA A 54 -13.11 2.19 0.30
C ALA A 54 -12.45 1.07 -0.51
N GLY A 55 -12.43 -0.17 -0.01
CA GLY A 55 -11.66 -1.28 -0.60
C GLY A 55 -10.14 -1.13 -0.42
N LEU A 56 -9.73 -0.21 0.45
CA LEU A 56 -8.35 0.09 0.78
C LEU A 56 -8.09 -0.20 2.26
N GLU A 57 -6.84 -0.50 2.58
CA GLU A 57 -6.35 -0.50 3.95
C GLU A 57 -5.09 0.34 4.07
N TRP A 58 -4.87 0.83 5.28
CA TRP A 58 -3.73 1.60 5.71
C TRP A 58 -2.95 0.83 6.76
N CYS A 59 -1.74 0.41 6.42
CA CYS A 59 -0.81 -0.23 7.36
C CYS A 59 0.12 0.83 7.93
N ASP A 60 0.01 1.07 9.23
CA ASP A 60 0.82 2.06 9.92
C ASP A 60 2.26 1.55 10.06
N THR A 61 3.24 2.35 9.62
CA THR A 61 4.66 2.11 9.90
C THR A 61 5.21 3.29 10.71
N GLU A 62 6.37 3.13 11.34
CA GLU A 62 6.91 4.15 12.26
C GLU A 62 7.07 5.56 11.66
N GLN A 63 7.14 5.67 10.33
CA GLN A 63 7.38 6.94 9.63
C GLN A 63 6.32 7.32 8.60
N TYR A 64 5.86 6.36 7.79
CA TYR A 64 4.88 6.58 6.72
C TYR A 64 4.02 5.33 6.58
N GLY A 65 2.71 5.41 6.69
CA GLY A 65 1.93 4.21 6.42
C GLY A 65 1.82 3.91 4.93
N GLU A 66 1.27 2.75 4.65
CA GLU A 66 1.23 2.16 3.31
C GLU A 66 -0.20 1.83 2.96
N MET A 67 -0.60 2.14 1.73
CA MET A 67 -1.94 1.85 1.23
C MET A 67 -1.95 0.61 0.37
N TYR A 68 -2.85 -0.31 0.69
CA TYR A 68 -3.09 -1.51 -0.09
C TYR A 68 -4.53 -1.58 -0.54
N ARG A 69 -4.73 -2.07 -1.76
CA ARG A 69 -6.03 -2.37 -2.31
C ARG A 69 -6.39 -3.81 -2.02
N VAL A 70 -7.27 -3.98 -1.05
CA VAL A 70 -7.73 -5.31 -0.60
C VAL A 70 -8.68 -5.91 -1.64
N GLU A 71 -9.56 -5.09 -2.21
CA GLU A 71 -10.55 -5.53 -3.19
C GLU A 71 -11.06 -4.37 -4.05
N ALA A 72 -11.64 -4.70 -5.20
CA ALA A 72 -12.36 -3.72 -6.01
C ALA A 72 -13.72 -3.38 -5.36
N ARG A 73 -13.97 -2.08 -5.17
CA ARG A 73 -15.24 -1.56 -4.65
C ARG A 73 -15.83 -0.52 -5.60
N GLY A 74 -17.14 -0.34 -5.47
CA GLY A 74 -17.83 0.80 -6.08
C GLY A 74 -17.83 1.97 -5.10
N CYS A 75 -17.63 3.18 -5.60
CA CYS A 75 -17.63 4.42 -4.83
C CYS A 75 -18.42 5.53 -5.54
N SER A 76 -18.58 6.67 -4.87
CA SER A 76 -19.16 7.86 -5.50
C SER A 76 -18.17 8.46 -6.49
N ALA A 77 -18.63 8.77 -7.70
CA ALA A 77 -17.87 9.52 -8.70
C ALA A 77 -17.95 11.05 -8.48
N GLU A 78 -18.66 11.50 -7.44
CA GLU A 78 -18.80 12.93 -7.16
C GLU A 78 -17.49 13.51 -6.65
N VAL A 79 -17.00 14.54 -7.34
CA VAL A 79 -15.96 15.43 -6.83
C VAL A 79 -16.67 16.54 -6.05
N ALA A 80 -16.62 16.48 -4.73
CA ALA A 80 -17.27 17.46 -3.87
C ALA A 80 -16.26 18.41 -3.23
N GLY A 81 -16.67 19.66 -3.01
CA GLY A 81 -16.01 20.58 -2.08
C GLY A 81 -14.93 21.50 -2.67
N GLU A 82 -13.91 21.74 -1.86
CA GLU A 82 -12.85 22.76 -2.01
C GLU A 82 -11.73 22.40 -2.99
N HIS A 83 -11.76 21.18 -3.51
CA HIS A 83 -10.71 20.65 -4.39
C HIS A 83 -10.99 20.91 -5.88
N VAL A 84 -12.10 21.55 -6.22
CA VAL A 84 -12.40 21.97 -7.59
C VAL A 84 -11.65 23.26 -7.86
N CYS A 85 -10.91 23.30 -8.96
CA CYS A 85 -10.28 24.54 -9.37
C CYS A 85 -11.34 25.54 -9.86
N ASP A 86 -11.49 26.64 -9.12
CA ASP A 86 -12.48 27.69 -9.39
C ASP A 86 -12.21 28.51 -10.67
N ARG A 87 -11.07 28.30 -11.35
CA ARG A 87 -10.71 29.02 -12.57
C ARG A 87 -10.94 28.17 -13.82
N GLU A 88 -11.91 28.59 -14.62
CA GLU A 88 -12.16 28.11 -15.99
C GLU A 88 -10.93 28.21 -16.92
N ASP A 89 -9.91 28.98 -16.55
CA ASP A 89 -8.69 29.17 -17.36
C ASP A 89 -7.55 28.17 -17.04
N GLU A 90 -7.69 27.33 -16.00
CA GLU A 90 -6.58 26.48 -15.53
C GLU A 90 -6.66 25.02 -16.05
N CYS A 91 -7.84 24.56 -16.51
CA CYS A 91 -7.99 23.28 -17.19
C CYS A 91 -8.97 23.34 -18.38
N ASP A 92 -8.62 22.63 -19.47
CA ASP A 92 -9.54 22.28 -20.55
C ASP A 92 -9.76 20.75 -20.53
N CYS A 93 -10.60 20.29 -19.58
CA CYS A 93 -10.82 18.87 -19.35
C CYS A 93 -11.79 18.25 -20.34
N GLY A 94 -11.51 17.00 -20.74
CA GLY A 94 -12.34 16.23 -21.63
C GLY A 94 -13.67 15.76 -21.01
N GLU A 95 -14.46 15.07 -21.81
CA GLU A 95 -15.69 14.43 -21.33
C GLU A 95 -15.37 13.37 -20.26
N GLY A 96 -16.02 13.48 -19.10
CA GLY A 96 -15.82 12.56 -17.97
C GLY A 96 -14.60 12.89 -17.09
N GLU A 97 -13.96 14.03 -17.33
CA GLU A 97 -12.86 14.52 -16.50
C GLU A 97 -13.31 15.69 -15.60
N ALA A 98 -12.66 15.84 -14.45
CA ALA A 98 -12.85 16.94 -13.52
C ALA A 98 -11.54 17.71 -13.34
N CYS A 99 -11.63 19.04 -13.31
CA CYS A 99 -10.50 19.91 -13.00
C CYS A 99 -10.36 20.03 -11.48
N VAL A 100 -9.31 19.42 -10.94
CA VAL A 100 -9.04 19.36 -9.50
C VAL A 100 -7.71 20.01 -9.16
N TRP A 101 -7.62 20.54 -7.95
CA TRP A 101 -6.40 21.11 -7.43
C TRP A 101 -5.34 20.02 -7.18
N ARG A 102 -4.09 20.31 -7.51
CA ARG A 102 -2.93 19.46 -7.23
C ARG A 102 -2.21 19.93 -5.99
N TYR A 103 -1.69 18.99 -5.19
CA TYR A 103 -0.94 19.30 -3.98
C TYR A 103 0.29 20.18 -4.22
N ASP A 104 0.96 20.03 -5.37
CA ASP A 104 2.13 20.81 -5.80
C ASP A 104 1.78 22.24 -6.28
N GLY A 105 0.50 22.62 -6.22
CA GLY A 105 0.01 23.91 -6.69
C GLY A 105 -0.32 23.88 -8.18
N GLY A 106 -1.61 24.08 -8.46
CA GLY A 106 -2.12 24.14 -9.83
C GLY A 106 -3.32 23.23 -9.98
N CYS A 107 -3.72 23.02 -11.23
CA CYS A 107 -4.91 22.24 -11.56
C CYS A 107 -4.55 21.12 -12.53
N GLN A 108 -5.22 19.99 -12.39
CA GLN A 108 -5.12 18.87 -13.32
C GLN A 108 -6.50 18.35 -13.67
N CYS A 109 -6.62 17.82 -14.88
CA CYS A 109 -7.76 17.01 -15.25
C CYS A 109 -7.53 15.59 -14.75
N ILE A 110 -8.43 15.13 -13.89
CA ILE A 110 -8.53 13.72 -13.52
C ILE A 110 -9.73 13.10 -14.21
N ARG A 111 -9.68 11.79 -14.45
CA ARG A 111 -10.87 11.05 -14.86
C ARG A 111 -11.55 10.48 -13.62
N THR A 112 -12.75 10.95 -13.34
CA THR A 112 -13.54 10.47 -12.19
C THR A 112 -14.08 9.07 -12.45
N CYS A 113 -14.36 8.31 -11.39
CA CYS A 113 -14.94 6.98 -11.51
C CYS A 113 -15.78 6.60 -10.30
N ALA A 114 -16.75 5.72 -10.51
CA ALA A 114 -17.47 4.99 -9.49
C ALA A 114 -17.05 3.52 -9.42
N THR A 115 -16.49 2.96 -10.51
CA THR A 115 -16.09 1.55 -10.57
C THR A 115 -14.87 1.38 -11.47
N ASP A 116 -14.14 0.27 -11.30
CA ASP A 116 -13.00 -0.03 -12.18
C ASP A 116 -13.36 -0.17 -13.67
N SER A 117 -14.58 -0.61 -13.97
CA SER A 117 -15.04 -0.77 -15.35
C SER A 117 -15.14 0.55 -16.11
N GLU A 118 -15.31 1.66 -15.40
CA GLU A 118 -15.39 3.00 -16.02
C GLU A 118 -14.02 3.53 -16.44
N CYS A 119 -12.94 3.06 -15.81
CA CYS A 119 -11.58 3.48 -16.10
C CYS A 119 -10.99 2.82 -17.35
N GLY A 120 -11.52 1.66 -17.74
CA GLY A 120 -11.04 0.90 -18.89
C GLY A 120 -9.83 0.02 -18.57
N ASP A 121 -9.24 -0.53 -19.63
CA ASP A 121 -8.13 -1.48 -19.52
C ASP A 121 -6.84 -0.79 -19.03
N GLY A 122 -6.16 -1.42 -18.07
CA GLY A 122 -4.90 -0.89 -17.51
C GLY A 122 -5.08 0.16 -16.41
N PHE A 123 -6.32 0.51 -16.05
CA PHE A 123 -6.64 1.44 -14.99
C PHE A 123 -7.58 0.80 -13.97
N ALA A 124 -7.65 1.37 -12.77
CA ALA A 124 -8.63 1.01 -11.75
C ALA A 124 -9.13 2.26 -11.02
N CYS A 125 -10.31 2.15 -10.42
CA CYS A 125 -10.87 3.24 -9.65
C CYS A 125 -10.21 3.26 -8.28
N LEU A 126 -9.53 4.35 -7.94
CA LEU A 126 -9.11 4.68 -6.60
C LEU A 126 -10.26 5.44 -5.96
N CYS A 127 -10.92 4.83 -4.98
CA CYS A 127 -12.05 5.44 -4.30
C CYS A 127 -11.58 6.48 -3.27
N ALA A 128 -12.36 7.55 -3.13
CA ALA A 128 -12.18 8.50 -2.04
C ALA A 128 -12.21 7.79 -0.67
N ALA A 129 -11.32 8.19 0.22
CA ALA A 129 -11.09 7.58 1.53
C ALA A 129 -10.67 8.64 2.55
N ASP A 130 -11.00 8.42 3.82
CA ASP A 130 -10.46 9.18 4.94
C ASP A 130 -9.00 8.75 5.18
N ASP A 131 -8.10 9.22 4.32
CA ASP A 131 -6.67 8.94 4.39
C ASP A 131 -6.06 9.67 5.61
N PRO A 132 -5.39 8.94 6.52
CA PRO A 132 -4.75 9.52 7.69
C PRO A 132 -3.65 10.54 7.40
N LEU A 133 -3.10 10.56 6.18
CA LEU A 133 -2.04 11.50 5.86
C LEU A 133 -2.53 12.78 5.16
N GLY A 134 -3.84 12.88 4.91
CA GLY A 134 -4.45 14.07 4.32
C GLY A 134 -3.88 14.41 2.95
N TRP A 135 -3.51 13.38 2.18
CA TRP A 135 -2.92 13.51 0.85
C TRP A 135 -4.00 13.90 -0.15
N GLY A 136 -4.24 15.20 -0.27
CA GLY A 136 -5.40 15.78 -0.94
C GLY A 136 -5.49 15.64 -2.47
N ALA A 137 -4.85 14.64 -3.04
CA ALA A 137 -4.95 14.30 -4.45
C ALA A 137 -5.31 12.83 -4.72
N GLY A 138 -5.35 11.95 -3.70
CA GLY A 138 -5.70 10.53 -3.87
C GLY A 138 -6.93 10.08 -3.10
N ALA A 139 -7.33 10.84 -2.06
CA ALA A 139 -8.28 10.40 -1.07
C ALA A 139 -9.55 11.27 -0.99
N ASP A 140 -9.54 12.50 -1.50
CA ASP A 140 -10.68 13.41 -1.41
C ASP A 140 -11.76 13.14 -2.49
N TYR A 141 -11.38 12.47 -3.57
CA TYR A 141 -12.26 12.16 -4.69
C TYR A 141 -11.87 10.85 -5.37
N SER A 142 -12.86 10.19 -5.97
CA SER A 142 -12.65 8.94 -6.69
C SER A 142 -12.13 9.19 -8.10
N GLN A 143 -11.02 8.56 -8.48
CA GLN A 143 -10.36 8.78 -9.77
C GLN A 143 -9.76 7.52 -10.37
N CYS A 144 -9.65 7.50 -11.70
CA CYS A 144 -8.96 6.45 -12.43
C CYS A 144 -7.45 6.63 -12.32
N VAL A 145 -6.78 5.63 -11.76
CA VAL A 145 -5.32 5.55 -11.67
C VAL A 145 -4.81 4.36 -12.47
N GLU A 146 -3.54 4.39 -12.88
CA GLU A 146 -2.93 3.22 -13.51
C GLU A 146 -3.01 2.00 -12.59
N ALA A 147 -3.19 0.81 -13.15
CA ALA A 147 -3.32 -0.40 -12.35
C ALA A 147 -2.77 -1.63 -13.07
N SER A 148 -1.78 -2.28 -12.45
CA SER A 148 -1.35 -3.64 -12.81
C SER A 148 -1.99 -4.72 -11.92
N CYS A 149 -2.66 -4.32 -10.84
CA CYS A 149 -3.40 -5.18 -9.93
C CYS A 149 -4.69 -4.49 -9.45
N ARG A 150 -5.68 -5.26 -9.03
CA ARG A 150 -6.97 -4.78 -8.50
C ARG A 150 -7.30 -5.35 -7.12
N SER A 151 -6.52 -6.32 -6.68
CA SER A 151 -6.58 -6.95 -5.36
C SER A 151 -5.26 -7.69 -5.09
N ASP A 152 -5.05 -8.11 -3.85
CA ASP A 152 -3.91 -8.96 -3.47
C ASP A 152 -3.88 -10.30 -4.23
N THR A 153 -5.03 -10.78 -4.73
CA THR A 153 -5.08 -12.02 -5.54
C THR A 153 -4.36 -11.89 -6.88
N ASP A 154 -4.20 -10.66 -7.39
CA ASP A 154 -3.47 -10.41 -8.64
C ASP A 154 -1.95 -10.41 -8.44
N CYS A 155 -1.46 -10.46 -7.19
CA CYS A 155 -0.06 -10.29 -6.83
C CYS A 155 0.54 -11.56 -6.23
N PRO A 156 1.03 -12.51 -7.06
CA PRO A 156 1.63 -13.74 -6.56
C PRO A 156 2.91 -13.43 -5.77
N GLY A 157 2.85 -13.59 -4.45
CA GLY A 157 3.98 -13.36 -3.54
C GLY A 157 4.13 -11.91 -3.09
N GLY A 158 3.06 -11.11 -3.18
CA GLY A 158 3.04 -9.73 -2.76
C GLY A 158 1.63 -9.22 -2.48
N ARG A 159 1.49 -7.90 -2.46
CA ARG A 159 0.24 -7.18 -2.21
C ARG A 159 -0.01 -6.14 -3.30
N CYS A 160 -1.26 -5.79 -3.52
CA CYS A 160 -1.61 -4.73 -4.46
C CYS A 160 -1.52 -3.37 -3.77
N ALA A 161 -0.35 -2.75 -3.84
CA ALA A 161 -0.07 -1.49 -3.15
C ALA A 161 -0.34 -0.28 -4.05
N LEU A 162 -0.76 0.83 -3.45
CA LEU A 162 -0.87 2.12 -4.10
C LEU A 162 0.50 2.79 -4.10
N GLY A 163 1.07 3.00 -5.29
CA GLY A 163 2.25 3.85 -5.45
C GLY A 163 1.87 5.32 -5.25
N VAL A 164 2.72 6.06 -4.54
CA VAL A 164 2.60 7.51 -4.38
C VAL A 164 3.87 8.19 -4.86
N ASP A 165 3.73 9.27 -5.61
CA ASP A 165 4.84 10.04 -6.16
C ASP A 165 5.53 10.88 -5.07
N GLY A 166 6.57 11.62 -5.46
CA GLY A 166 7.32 12.54 -4.57
C GLY A 166 6.44 13.55 -3.82
N CYS A 167 5.26 13.86 -4.37
CA CYS A 167 4.30 14.85 -3.88
C CYS A 167 3.00 14.23 -3.37
N PHE A 168 3.03 12.94 -3.03
CA PHE A 168 1.89 12.21 -2.50
C PHE A 168 0.71 12.10 -3.48
N GLY A 169 0.94 12.39 -4.77
CA GLY A 169 0.00 12.09 -5.83
C GLY A 169 -0.06 10.56 -6.04
N PRO A 170 -1.25 9.98 -6.25
CA PRO A 170 -1.35 8.55 -6.54
C PRO A 170 -0.75 8.25 -7.93
N GLU A 171 0.27 7.40 -7.98
CA GLU A 171 0.82 6.89 -9.24
C GLU A 171 0.05 5.68 -9.80
N GLY A 172 -0.69 4.99 -8.92
CA GLY A 172 -1.51 3.85 -9.29
C GLY A 172 -1.18 2.56 -8.54
N PHE A 173 -1.96 1.52 -8.83
CA PHE A 173 -1.88 0.22 -8.15
C PHE A 173 -0.89 -0.71 -8.83
N ALA A 174 0.08 -1.22 -8.07
CA ALA A 174 1.02 -2.20 -8.56
C ALA A 174 1.30 -3.28 -7.52
N CYS A 175 1.65 -4.47 -8.00
CA CYS A 175 2.10 -5.52 -7.09
C CYS A 175 3.41 -5.12 -6.45
N ARG A 176 3.47 -5.21 -5.14
CA ARG A 176 4.67 -5.03 -4.32
C ARG A 176 4.94 -6.29 -3.54
N GLY A 177 6.17 -6.80 -3.58
CA GLY A 177 6.55 -7.99 -2.84
C GLY A 177 8.04 -8.08 -2.59
N ALA A 178 8.48 -9.20 -2.02
CA ALA A 178 9.85 -9.40 -1.58
C ALA A 178 10.93 -9.38 -2.70
N ALA A 179 10.51 -9.35 -3.98
CA ALA A 179 11.42 -9.25 -5.12
C ALA A 179 11.75 -7.79 -5.49
N ASP A 180 10.97 -6.84 -4.99
CA ASP A 180 11.20 -5.42 -5.17
C ASP A 180 12.37 -4.93 -4.33
N ALA A 181 12.87 -3.72 -4.62
CA ALA A 181 13.94 -3.14 -3.81
C ALA A 181 13.48 -2.78 -2.39
N CYS A 182 12.17 -2.66 -2.18
CA CYS A 182 11.52 -2.53 -0.88
C CYS A 182 10.12 -3.16 -0.93
N ALA A 183 9.75 -3.85 0.13
CA ALA A 183 8.42 -4.38 0.38
C ALA A 183 7.66 -3.52 1.41
N THR A 184 8.38 -2.91 2.35
CA THR A 184 7.86 -1.97 3.34
C THR A 184 8.77 -0.74 3.48
N ASN A 185 8.29 0.30 4.16
CA ASN A 185 9.13 1.46 4.52
C ASN A 185 10.32 1.09 5.43
N ASP A 186 10.22 0.02 6.22
CA ASP A 186 11.31 -0.43 7.09
C ASP A 186 12.51 -0.96 6.30
N ASP A 187 12.28 -1.44 5.07
CA ASP A 187 13.37 -1.81 4.14
C ASP A 187 14.21 -0.58 3.73
N CYS A 188 13.71 0.63 3.97
CA CYS A 188 14.23 1.87 3.42
C CYS A 188 14.93 2.80 4.42
N ALA A 189 15.46 2.35 5.56
CA ALA A 189 16.29 3.19 6.45
C ALA A 189 15.69 4.60 6.72
N ASP A 190 16.28 5.68 6.16
CA ASP A 190 15.80 7.06 6.28
C ASP A 190 14.98 7.54 5.06
N LEU A 191 14.63 6.63 4.16
CA LEU A 191 13.88 6.84 2.92
C LEU A 191 12.54 6.11 3.01
N ARG A 192 11.66 6.34 2.03
CA ARG A 192 10.39 5.62 1.91
C ARG A 192 10.43 4.60 0.79
N CYS A 193 9.64 3.54 0.95
CA CYS A 193 9.31 2.63 -0.12
C CYS A 193 8.23 3.24 -1.02
N GLY A 194 8.66 3.86 -2.10
CA GLY A 194 7.79 4.46 -3.10
C GLY A 194 7.80 3.67 -4.40
N ARG A 195 6.80 3.90 -5.23
CA ARG A 195 6.86 3.52 -6.64
C ARG A 195 7.44 4.71 -7.40
N ASP A 196 8.45 4.45 -8.22
CA ASP A 196 9.06 5.46 -9.10
C ASP A 196 9.39 4.80 -10.44
N PHE A 197 9.03 5.47 -11.54
CA PHE A 197 9.16 4.96 -12.91
C PHE A 197 8.70 3.50 -13.10
N GLY A 198 7.66 3.10 -12.36
CA GLY A 198 7.05 1.78 -12.46
C GLY A 198 7.71 0.67 -11.62
N ALA A 199 8.67 0.98 -10.75
CA ALA A 199 9.31 0.04 -9.85
C ALA A 199 9.25 0.51 -8.39
N TRP A 200 9.14 -0.43 -7.46
CA TRP A 200 9.22 -0.16 -6.03
C TRP A 200 10.68 0.01 -5.61
N SER A 201 11.00 1.14 -5.00
CA SER A 201 12.35 1.47 -4.58
C SER A 201 12.39 2.40 -3.37
N CYS A 202 13.51 2.35 -2.65
CA CYS A 202 13.78 3.29 -1.58
C CYS A 202 14.21 4.63 -2.17
N GLY A 203 13.34 5.64 -2.04
CA GLY A 203 13.52 6.98 -2.59
C GLY A 203 13.35 8.06 -1.53
N GLY A 204 14.12 9.14 -1.67
CA GLY A 204 13.93 10.34 -0.86
C GLY A 204 12.86 11.24 -1.46
N TRP A 205 12.28 12.12 -0.64
CA TRP A 205 11.46 13.23 -1.11
C TRP A 205 12.32 14.11 -2.02
N SER A 206 12.01 14.19 -3.31
CA SER A 206 12.24 15.47 -3.98
C SER A 206 11.22 16.41 -3.36
N GLU A 207 11.68 17.35 -2.54
CA GLU A 207 10.81 18.34 -1.90
C GLU A 207 9.89 18.94 -2.97
N CYS A 208 8.58 18.84 -2.74
CA CYS A 208 7.58 19.48 -3.58
C CYS A 208 7.56 20.96 -3.19
N GLU A 209 8.58 21.68 -3.64
CA GLU A 209 8.72 23.13 -3.49
C GLU A 209 7.96 23.90 -4.58
#